data_AF-A3IQ50-F1
#
_entry.id   AF-A3IQ50-F1
#
_cell.length_a   1.000
_cell.length_b   1.000
_cell.length_c   1.000
_cell.angle_alpha   90.00
_cell.angle_beta   90.00
_cell.angle_gamma   90.00
#
_symmetry.space_group_name_H-M   'P 1'
#
loop_
_entity.id
_entity.type
_entity.pdbx_description
1 polymer ?
#
loop_
_entity_poly.entity_id
_entity_poly.type
_entity_poly.pdbx_seq_one_letter_code
_entity_poly.pdbx_strand_id
1 'polypeptide(L)'
;MAEQTQEQQKTFLAKVIEQSGLENDNDAQAATKVVFRIMRDLIPSDQIEQIEQQLHQEAPKADMEIADLWNDPNVMVAFFSRVSPFRQLPIGSNTFFLRLDQEAALPEGVEAKKVTKAVFSALKDELPQQKSREIAQYLPDDIRQLWG
;
A
#
# COMPACT_ATOMS: atom_id res chain seq x y z
N MET A 1 2.09 21.32 -28.35
CA MET A 1 1.19 20.34 -27.70
C MET A 1 1.99 19.06 -27.48
N ALA A 2 2.92 19.09 -26.51
CA ALA A 2 3.85 17.97 -26.27
C ALA A 2 4.06 17.71 -24.77
N GLU A 3 3.13 18.17 -23.92
CA GLU A 3 3.24 18.07 -22.46
C GLU A 3 2.32 16.99 -21.86
N GLN A 4 1.43 16.37 -22.66
CA GLN A 4 0.43 15.43 -22.13
C GLN A 4 0.86 13.95 -22.09
N THR A 5 2.09 13.62 -22.51
CA THR A 5 2.55 12.22 -22.61
C THR A 5 3.53 11.77 -21.53
N GLN A 6 4.07 12.67 -20.70
CA GLN A 6 5.01 12.29 -19.63
C GLN A 6 4.33 11.95 -18.29
N GLU A 7 3.10 12.44 -18.07
CA GLU A 7 2.33 12.13 -16.86
C GLU A 7 1.75 10.70 -16.87
N GLN A 8 1.72 10.04 -18.03
CA GLN A 8 0.95 8.79 -18.24
C GLN A 8 1.72 7.49 -17.95
N GLN A 9 3.02 7.53 -17.62
CA GLN A 9 3.80 6.29 -17.37
C GLN A 9 4.88 6.46 -16.28
N LYS A 10 4.57 7.16 -15.17
CA LYS A 10 5.39 7.01 -13.97
C LYS A 10 5.05 5.67 -13.32
N THR A 11 6.06 4.83 -13.06
CA THR A 11 5.89 3.58 -12.31
C THR A 11 5.33 3.87 -10.92
N PHE A 12 4.73 2.86 -10.30
CA PHE A 12 4.18 2.97 -8.95
C PHE A 12 5.20 3.58 -7.97
N LEU A 13 6.42 3.03 -7.89
CA LEU A 13 7.44 3.52 -6.96
C LEU A 13 7.90 4.95 -7.29
N ALA A 14 7.95 5.35 -8.56
CA ALA A 14 8.29 6.72 -8.94
C ALA A 14 7.26 7.73 -8.42
N LYS A 15 5.97 7.38 -8.45
CA LYS A 15 4.90 8.20 -7.83
C LYS A 15 5.09 8.30 -6.31
N VAL A 16 5.45 7.19 -5.65
CA VAL A 16 5.69 7.18 -4.21
C VAL A 16 6.86 8.08 -3.84
N ILE A 17 8.00 7.97 -4.53
CA ILE A 17 9.21 8.79 -4.29
C ILE A 17 8.87 10.29 -4.37
N GLU A 18 8.24 10.71 -5.48
CA GLU A 18 7.92 12.11 -5.74
C GLU A 18 7.06 12.76 -4.64
N GLN A 19 6.16 11.98 -4.04
CA GLN A 19 5.19 12.49 -3.07
C GLN A 19 5.60 12.23 -1.61
N SER A 20 6.50 11.30 -1.35
CA SER A 20 6.88 10.87 0.00
C SER A 20 8.11 11.61 0.56
N GLY A 21 9.01 12.08 -0.31
CA GLY A 21 10.32 12.59 0.09
C GLY A 21 11.36 11.50 0.32
N LEU A 22 11.07 10.25 -0.05
CA LEU A 22 12.07 9.19 -0.15
C LEU A 22 13.01 9.47 -1.31
N GLU A 23 14.27 9.07 -1.19
CA GLU A 23 15.32 9.44 -2.15
C GLU A 23 15.54 8.39 -3.25
N ASN A 24 15.20 7.12 -2.98
CA ASN A 24 15.50 6.01 -3.88
C ASN A 24 14.44 4.91 -3.87
N ASP A 25 14.51 4.04 -4.88
CA ASP A 25 13.57 2.94 -5.10
C ASP A 25 13.57 1.91 -3.97
N ASN A 26 14.71 1.65 -3.33
CA ASN A 26 14.78 0.65 -2.24
C ASN A 26 13.97 1.11 -1.03
N ASP A 27 14.11 2.37 -0.64
CA ASP A 27 13.37 2.93 0.50
C ASP A 27 11.87 3.02 0.18
N ALA A 28 11.53 3.41 -1.06
CA ALA A 28 10.15 3.41 -1.54
C ALA A 28 9.54 2.00 -1.55
N GLN A 29 10.30 1.00 -1.97
CA GLN A 29 9.88 -0.40 -1.99
C GLN A 29 9.65 -0.91 -0.56
N ALA A 30 10.60 -0.67 0.35
CA ALA A 30 10.51 -1.08 1.75
C ALA A 30 9.30 -0.44 2.44
N ALA A 31 9.15 0.88 2.31
CA ALA A 31 8.03 1.60 2.90
C ALA A 31 6.68 1.15 2.34
N THR A 32 6.58 0.94 1.03
CA THR A 32 5.35 0.45 0.40
C THR A 32 4.97 -0.93 0.92
N LYS A 33 5.93 -1.86 0.99
CA LYS A 33 5.70 -3.22 1.52
C LYS A 33 5.18 -3.20 2.95
N VAL A 34 5.72 -2.32 3.78
CA VAL A 34 5.26 -2.15 5.17
C VAL A 34 3.85 -1.57 5.22
N VAL A 35 3.54 -0.54 4.42
CA VAL A 35 2.16 -0.02 4.31
C VAL A 35 1.19 -1.12 3.90
N PHE A 36 1.51 -1.89 2.86
CA PHE A 36 0.67 -3.00 2.39
C PHE A 36 0.54 -4.11 3.43
N ARG A 37 1.58 -4.40 4.21
CA ARG A 37 1.50 -5.32 5.34
C ARG A 37 0.53 -4.83 6.41
N ILE A 38 0.64 -3.58 6.84
CA ILE A 38 -0.25 -3.01 7.85
C ILE A 38 -1.70 -2.97 7.33
N MET A 39 -1.90 -2.68 6.05
CA MET A 39 -3.22 -2.77 5.41
C MET A 39 -3.77 -4.20 5.45
N ARG A 40 -2.98 -5.22 5.12
CA ARG A 40 -3.40 -6.63 5.24
C ARG A 40 -3.76 -7.01 6.66
N ASP A 41 -3.06 -6.46 7.66
CA ASP A 41 -3.36 -6.69 9.08
C ASP A 41 -4.70 -6.05 9.54
N LEU A 42 -5.21 -5.06 8.79
CA LEU A 42 -6.48 -4.36 9.05
C LEU A 42 -7.69 -5.01 8.34
N ILE A 43 -7.44 -5.74 7.25
CA ILE A 43 -8.49 -6.25 6.34
C ILE A 43 -8.85 -7.70 6.71
N PRO A 44 -10.14 -8.10 6.66
CA PRO A 44 -10.54 -9.50 6.80
C PRO A 44 -9.87 -10.41 5.76
N SER A 45 -9.51 -11.64 6.13
CA SER A 45 -8.77 -12.55 5.23
C SER A 45 -9.51 -12.88 3.93
N ASP A 46 -10.82 -13.03 3.97
CA ASP A 46 -11.67 -13.25 2.79
C ASP A 46 -11.67 -12.05 1.82
N GLN A 47 -11.48 -10.85 2.36
CA GLN A 47 -11.38 -9.61 1.58
C GLN A 47 -9.97 -9.39 1.03
N ILE A 48 -8.92 -9.85 1.74
CA ILE A 48 -7.54 -9.86 1.23
C ILE A 48 -7.46 -10.70 -0.05
N GLU A 49 -8.01 -11.92 -0.03
CA GLU A 49 -8.00 -12.82 -1.20
C GLU A 49 -8.69 -12.19 -2.42
N GLN A 50 -9.80 -11.48 -2.22
CA GLN A 50 -10.48 -10.76 -3.29
C GLN A 50 -9.64 -9.60 -3.84
N ILE A 51 -9.01 -8.81 -2.97
CA ILE A 51 -8.15 -7.68 -3.36
C ILE A 51 -6.94 -8.21 -4.14
N GLU A 52 -6.33 -9.31 -3.70
CA GLU A 52 -5.21 -9.96 -4.39
C GLU A 52 -5.58 -10.44 -5.78
N GLN A 53 -6.72 -11.14 -5.92
CA GLN A 53 -7.18 -11.63 -7.21
C GLN A 53 -7.46 -10.48 -8.19
N GLN A 54 -7.97 -9.36 -7.71
CA GLN A 54 -8.28 -8.21 -8.55
C GLN A 54 -7.06 -7.38 -8.91
N LEU A 55 -6.13 -7.17 -7.97
CA LEU A 55 -4.81 -6.61 -8.29
C LEU A 55 -4.10 -7.44 -9.37
N HIS A 56 -4.35 -8.75 -9.42
CA HIS A 56 -3.80 -9.63 -10.46
C HIS A 56 -4.58 -9.63 -11.79
N GLN A 57 -5.89 -9.36 -11.76
CA GLN A 57 -6.78 -9.45 -12.94
C GLN A 57 -7.06 -8.10 -13.63
N GLU A 58 -7.26 -7.03 -12.86
CA GLU A 58 -7.78 -5.75 -13.35
C GLU A 58 -6.69 -4.69 -13.56
N ALA A 59 -5.54 -4.86 -12.92
CA ALA A 59 -4.33 -4.10 -13.21
C ALA A 59 -3.94 -4.34 -14.69
N PRO A 60 -3.96 -3.35 -15.61
CA PRO A 60 -3.68 -3.56 -17.04
C PRO A 60 -2.23 -4.00 -17.30
N LYS A 61 -1.86 -5.28 -17.07
CA LYS A 61 -0.45 -5.61 -16.75
C LYS A 61 0.16 -4.56 -15.80
N ALA A 62 -0.65 -3.90 -14.95
CA ALA A 62 -0.24 -2.68 -14.30
C ALA A 62 0.71 -3.09 -13.21
N ASP A 63 1.96 -2.86 -13.57
CA ASP A 63 3.21 -3.30 -13.00
C ASP A 63 3.11 -4.55 -12.13
N MET A 64 3.61 -5.69 -12.63
CA MET A 64 3.96 -6.86 -11.80
C MET A 64 4.54 -6.41 -10.44
N GLU A 65 5.30 -5.31 -10.44
CA GLU A 65 5.77 -4.55 -9.29
C GLU A 65 4.74 -4.35 -8.15
N ILE A 66 3.49 -3.93 -8.40
CA ILE A 66 2.50 -3.69 -7.31
C ILE A 66 2.06 -5.01 -6.70
N ALA A 67 1.77 -6.02 -7.53
CA ALA A 67 1.42 -7.36 -7.05
C ALA A 67 2.60 -7.98 -6.27
N ASP A 68 3.84 -7.78 -6.73
CA ASP A 68 5.07 -8.22 -6.05
C ASP A 68 5.31 -7.47 -4.74
N LEU A 69 5.02 -6.16 -4.70
CA LEU A 69 5.08 -5.32 -3.49
C LEU A 69 4.03 -5.77 -2.47
N TRP A 70 2.84 -6.15 -2.93
CA TRP A 70 1.77 -6.67 -2.07
C TRP A 70 2.11 -8.07 -1.53
N ASN A 71 2.72 -8.93 -2.34
CA ASN A 71 2.91 -10.35 -2.06
C ASN A 71 4.26 -10.70 -1.39
N ASP A 72 4.89 -9.76 -0.66
CA ASP A 72 6.28 -9.88 -0.17
C ASP A 72 6.75 -11.33 0.18
N PRO A 73 7.88 -11.80 -0.41
CA PRO A 73 8.33 -13.20 -0.37
C PRO A 73 8.93 -13.68 0.96
N ASN A 74 8.86 -12.92 2.06
CA ASN A 74 9.20 -13.46 3.39
C ASN A 74 8.10 -14.40 3.93
N VAL A 75 8.03 -15.60 3.34
CA VAL A 75 7.64 -16.89 3.94
C VAL A 75 6.52 -16.83 4.99
N MET A 76 5.34 -16.29 4.66
CA MET A 76 4.07 -16.58 5.37
C MET A 76 2.79 -16.35 4.56
N VAL A 77 2.84 -15.92 3.29
CA VAL A 77 1.63 -15.75 2.47
C VAL A 77 1.22 -17.00 1.69
N ALA A 78 2.13 -17.94 1.43
CA ALA A 78 1.79 -19.18 0.72
C ALA A 78 1.13 -20.28 1.59
N PHE A 79 0.98 -20.09 2.92
CA PHE A 79 0.46 -21.15 3.79
C PHE A 79 -0.36 -20.72 5.03
N PHE A 80 -0.53 -19.42 5.34
CA PHE A 80 -1.23 -18.97 6.56
C PHE A 80 -2.57 -18.23 6.38
N SER A 81 -3.36 -18.55 5.35
CA SER A 81 -4.80 -18.22 5.33
C SER A 81 -5.72 -19.33 5.88
N ARG A 82 -5.19 -20.43 6.45
CA ARG A 82 -6.06 -21.52 6.97
C ARG A 82 -6.34 -21.50 8.48
N VAL A 83 -5.78 -20.58 9.29
CA VAL A 83 -5.95 -20.64 10.77
C VAL A 83 -6.07 -19.28 11.49
N SER A 84 -6.77 -18.29 10.94
CA SER A 84 -7.45 -17.30 11.79
C SER A 84 -8.47 -16.45 11.00
N PRO A 85 -9.77 -16.79 11.05
CA PRO A 85 -10.83 -15.94 10.52
C PRO A 85 -11.03 -14.61 11.30
N PHE A 86 -10.17 -14.30 12.28
CA PHE A 86 -10.31 -13.18 13.21
C PHE A 86 -9.08 -12.26 13.30
N ARG A 87 -8.13 -12.33 12.37
CA ARG A 87 -6.85 -11.60 12.51
C ARG A 87 -6.93 -10.10 12.14
N GLN A 88 -8.08 -9.46 12.37
CA GLN A 88 -8.16 -8.00 12.39
C GLN A 88 -7.43 -7.52 13.64
N LEU A 89 -6.24 -6.96 13.45
CA LEU A 89 -5.52 -6.35 14.57
C LEU A 89 -6.16 -4.97 14.85
N PRO A 90 -6.42 -4.62 16.12
CA PRO A 90 -6.87 -3.27 16.48
C PRO A 90 -5.71 -2.29 16.34
N ILE A 91 -5.37 -1.95 15.09
CA ILE A 91 -4.29 -1.03 14.76
C ILE A 91 -4.91 0.37 14.66
N GLY A 92 -4.68 1.20 15.66
CA GLY A 92 -4.98 2.63 15.58
C GLY A 92 -3.92 3.38 14.76
N SER A 93 -4.20 4.64 14.43
CA SER A 93 -3.32 5.50 13.63
C SER A 93 -1.90 5.62 14.20
N ASN A 94 -1.77 5.71 15.53
CA ASN A 94 -0.47 5.78 16.19
C ASN A 94 0.36 4.50 15.96
N THR A 95 -0.27 3.33 16.10
CA THR A 95 0.39 2.03 15.84
C THR A 95 0.75 1.89 14.37
N PHE A 96 -0.10 2.38 13.47
CA PHE A 96 0.17 2.39 12.03
C PHE A 96 1.45 3.16 11.72
N PHE A 97 1.54 4.43 12.13
CA PHE A 97 2.71 5.27 11.84
C PHE A 97 3.97 4.77 12.55
N LEU A 98 3.85 4.30 13.79
CA LEU A 98 4.97 3.73 14.53
C LEU A 98 5.54 2.49 13.83
N ARG A 99 4.68 1.59 13.36
CA ARG A 99 5.11 0.42 12.59
C ARG A 99 5.74 0.81 11.26
N LEU A 100 5.18 1.80 10.57
CA LEU A 100 5.76 2.27 9.32
C LEU A 100 7.17 2.84 9.54
N ASP A 101 7.34 3.69 10.55
CA ASP A 101 8.62 4.29 10.90
C ASP A 101 9.68 3.24 11.24
N GLN A 102 9.31 2.25 12.06
CA GLN A 102 10.23 1.21 12.55
C GLN A 102 10.49 0.09 11.54
N GLU A 103 9.44 -0.48 10.93
CA GLU A 103 9.58 -1.63 10.03
C GLU A 103 10.14 -1.24 8.66
N ALA A 104 9.86 -0.01 8.19
CA ALA A 104 10.43 0.47 6.93
C ALA A 104 11.79 1.15 7.09
N ALA A 105 12.26 1.34 8.34
CA ALA A 105 13.48 2.05 8.66
C ALA A 105 13.57 3.41 7.93
N LEU A 106 12.53 4.24 8.08
CA LEU A 106 12.41 5.48 7.31
C LEU A 106 13.63 6.40 7.56
N PRO A 107 14.15 7.06 6.51
CA PRO A 107 15.23 8.02 6.66
C PRO A 107 14.85 9.20 7.57
N GLU A 108 15.86 9.80 8.20
CA GLU A 108 15.66 10.97 9.05
C GLU A 108 15.05 12.14 8.25
N GLY A 109 13.99 12.74 8.77
CA GLY A 109 13.27 13.84 8.11
C GLY A 109 12.16 13.39 7.15
N VAL A 110 12.00 12.08 6.90
CA VAL A 110 10.87 11.54 6.14
C VAL A 110 9.71 11.23 7.07
N GLU A 111 8.56 11.89 6.86
CA GLU A 111 7.38 11.68 7.70
C GLU A 111 6.56 10.46 7.25
N ALA A 112 6.35 9.49 8.15
CA ALA A 112 5.48 8.33 7.93
C ALA A 112 4.10 8.69 7.37
N LYS A 113 3.52 9.82 7.82
CA LYS A 113 2.24 10.34 7.32
C LYS A 113 2.29 10.72 5.84
N LYS A 114 3.39 11.35 5.41
CA LYS A 114 3.60 11.77 4.02
C LYS A 114 3.83 10.55 3.11
N VAL A 115 4.62 9.59 3.57
CA VAL A 115 4.83 8.29 2.90
C VAL A 115 3.50 7.55 2.73
N THR A 116 2.70 7.44 3.80
CA THR A 116 1.39 6.78 3.77
C THR A 116 0.49 7.41 2.72
N LYS A 117 0.41 8.76 2.70
CA LYS A 117 -0.38 9.50 1.73
C LYS A 117 0.10 9.27 0.29
N ALA A 118 1.41 9.24 0.06
CA ALA A 118 2.00 8.97 -1.25
C ALA A 118 1.65 7.56 -1.76
N VAL A 119 1.81 6.54 -0.91
CA VAL A 119 1.45 5.14 -1.24
C VAL A 119 -0.04 5.02 -1.53
N PHE A 120 -0.89 5.67 -0.73
CA PHE A 120 -2.35 5.65 -0.95
C PHE A 120 -2.74 6.36 -2.24
N SER A 121 -2.15 7.52 -2.54
CA SER A 121 -2.41 8.23 -3.80
C SER A 121 -2.01 7.37 -4.99
N ALA A 122 -0.81 6.79 -4.98
CA ALA A 122 -0.34 5.90 -6.03
C ALA A 122 -1.24 4.68 -6.18
N LEU A 123 -1.64 4.05 -5.08
CA LEU A 123 -2.52 2.88 -5.11
C LEU A 123 -3.94 3.20 -5.63
N LYS A 124 -4.48 4.38 -5.29
CA LYS A 124 -5.80 4.81 -5.76
C LYS A 124 -5.85 5.07 -7.26
N ASP A 125 -4.75 5.52 -7.86
CA ASP A 125 -4.67 5.71 -9.31
C ASP A 125 -4.72 4.38 -10.08
N GLU A 126 -4.29 3.28 -9.44
CA GLU A 126 -4.20 1.95 -10.04
C GLU A 126 -5.42 1.07 -9.73
N LEU A 127 -6.25 1.46 -8.75
CA LEU A 127 -7.42 0.69 -8.33
C LEU A 127 -8.73 1.27 -8.90
N PRO A 128 -9.70 0.42 -9.25
CA PRO A 128 -11.04 0.89 -9.59
C PRO A 128 -11.68 1.59 -8.38
N GLN A 129 -12.44 2.65 -8.65
CA GLN A 129 -13.02 3.52 -7.62
C GLN A 129 -13.86 2.75 -6.58
N GLN A 130 -14.56 1.69 -7.00
CA GLN A 130 -15.33 0.85 -6.08
C GLN A 130 -14.43 0.21 -5.03
N LYS A 131 -13.29 -0.38 -5.41
CA LYS A 131 -12.38 -1.00 -4.46
C LYS A 131 -11.63 -0.01 -3.60
N SER A 132 -11.29 1.16 -4.14
CA SER A 132 -10.74 2.22 -3.32
C SER A 132 -11.66 2.57 -2.13
N ARG A 133 -12.98 2.62 -2.34
CA ARG A 133 -13.97 2.84 -1.28
C ARG A 133 -14.09 1.66 -0.32
N GLU A 134 -14.04 0.44 -0.85
CA GLU A 134 -14.07 -0.76 -0.01
C GLU A 134 -12.84 -0.86 0.90
N ILE A 135 -11.63 -0.56 0.40
CA ILE A 135 -10.41 -0.57 1.21
C ILE A 135 -10.48 0.49 2.31
N ALA A 136 -10.99 1.69 1.98
CA ALA A 136 -11.11 2.79 2.92
C ALA A 136 -11.94 2.41 4.17
N GLN A 137 -12.93 1.51 4.03
CA GLN A 137 -13.80 1.08 5.14
C GLN A 137 -13.03 0.34 6.26
N TYR A 138 -11.88 -0.26 5.94
CA TYR A 138 -11.04 -0.99 6.89
C TYR A 138 -9.97 -0.12 7.54
N LEU A 139 -9.73 1.09 7.01
CA LEU A 139 -8.75 2.01 7.57
C LEU A 139 -9.31 2.72 8.82
N PRO A 140 -8.48 2.91 9.87
CA PRO A 140 -8.80 3.76 11.02
C PRO A 140 -9.08 5.21 10.60
N ASP A 141 -9.86 5.96 11.37
CA ASP A 141 -10.32 7.31 11.00
C ASP A 141 -9.20 8.25 10.52
N ASP A 142 -8.10 8.41 11.25
CA ASP A 142 -7.04 9.34 10.83
C ASP A 142 -6.27 8.83 9.60
N ILE A 143 -6.18 7.51 9.42
CA ILE A 143 -5.55 6.90 8.24
C ILE A 143 -6.46 7.04 7.02
N ARG A 144 -7.78 6.89 7.21
CA ARG A 144 -8.79 7.12 6.18
C ARG A 144 -8.78 8.57 5.68
N GLN A 145 -8.51 9.55 6.55
CA GLN A 145 -8.34 10.94 6.11
C GLN A 145 -7.16 11.13 5.14
N LEU A 146 -6.11 10.30 5.24
CA LEU A 146 -5.00 10.31 4.29
C LEU A 146 -5.35 9.62 2.98
N TRP A 147 -6.26 8.65 3.03
CA TRP A 147 -6.77 7.98 1.84
C TRP A 147 -7.54 8.97 0.96
N GLY A 148 -8.28 9.91 1.54
CA GLY A 148 -9.12 10.88 0.82
C GLY A 148 -10.30 10.22 0.16
#